data_AF-A0A9J5ZZI8-F1
#
_entry.id   AF-A0A9J5ZZI8-F1
#
_cell.length_a   1.000
_cell.length_b   1.000
_cell.length_c   1.000
_cell.angle_alpha   90.00
_cell.angle_beta   90.00
_cell.angle_gamma   90.00
#
_symmetry.space_group_name_H-M   'P 1'
#
loop_
_entity.id
_entity.type
_entity.pdbx_description
1 polymer ?
#
loop_
_entity_poly.entity_id
_entity_poly.type
_entity_poly.pdbx_seq_one_letter_code
_entity_poly.pdbx_strand_id
1 'polypeptide(L)' 'MVGEMGLDPNVWEDPMEFRPERFLVEGSDKGVDFDIIGSKEIKMMSFGAGRRICPAFALAYASFGILCL' A
#
# COMPACT_ATOMS: atom_id res chain seq x y z
N MET A 1 -7.19 6.34 14.46
CA MET A 1 -6.53 7.47 13.73
C MET A 1 -5.94 6.95 12.41
N VAL A 2 -5.64 7.79 11.39
CA VAL A 2 -5.16 7.31 10.06
C VAL A 2 -3.93 6.40 10.14
N GLY A 3 -3.03 6.64 11.10
CA GLY A 3 -1.85 5.80 11.31
C GLY A 3 -2.15 4.36 11.76
N GLU A 4 -3.32 4.10 12.34
CA GLU A 4 -3.72 2.76 12.81
C GLU A 4 -4.24 1.88 11.67
N MET A 5 -4.64 2.46 10.54
CA MET A 5 -5.26 1.72 9.43
C MET A 5 -4.30 0.73 8.77
N GLY A 6 -3.01 1.08 8.70
CA GLY A 6 -1.98 0.16 8.23
C GLY A 6 -1.64 -0.95 9.22
N LEU A 7 -2.15 -0.87 10.46
CA LEU A 7 -1.88 -1.80 11.54
C LEU A 7 -3.11 -2.58 12.00
N ASP A 8 -4.26 -2.41 11.32
CA ASP A 8 -5.51 -3.08 11.69
C ASP A 8 -5.40 -4.59 11.42
N PRO A 9 -5.44 -5.45 12.47
CA PRO A 9 -5.31 -6.90 12.31
C PRO A 9 -6.51 -7.54 11.60
N ASN A 10 -7.65 -6.84 11.49
CA ASN A 10 -8.81 -7.33 10.73
C ASN A 10 -8.61 -7.17 9.21
N VAL A 11 -7.73 -6.26 8.79
CA VAL A 11 -7.43 -5.97 7.39
C VAL A 11 -6.11 -6.61 6.96
N TRP A 12 -5.14 -6.62 7.86
CA TRP A 12 -3.76 -7.04 7.62
C TRP A 12 -3.40 -8.19 8.56
N GLU A 13 -3.07 -9.37 8.01
CA GLU A 13 -2.46 -10.46 8.79
C GLU A 13 -1.11 -9.98 9.36
N ASP A 14 -0.74 -10.35 10.59
CA ASP A 14 0.54 -9.95 11.21
C ASP A 14 0.99 -8.49 10.91
N PRO A 15 0.18 -7.48 11.27
CA PRO A 15 0.36 -6.10 10.80
C PRO A 15 1.67 -5.44 11.26
N MET A 16 2.26 -5.97 12.34
CA MET A 16 3.52 -5.48 12.91
C MET A 16 4.75 -6.15 12.28
N GLU A 17 4.56 -7.16 11.43
CA GLU A 17 5.66 -7.85 10.74
C GLU A 17 5.93 -7.20 9.37
N PHE A 18 7.21 -6.96 9.07
CA PHE A 18 7.60 -6.47 7.76
C PHE A 18 7.52 -7.59 6.72
N ARG A 19 6.42 -7.62 5.93
CA ARG A 19 6.13 -8.63 4.90
C ARG A 19 5.93 -7.98 3.51
N PRO A 20 7.01 -7.63 2.78
CA PRO A 20 6.90 -6.90 1.50
C PRO A 20 6.19 -7.70 0.39
N GLU A 21 6.21 -9.03 0.48
CA GLU A 21 5.58 -9.95 -0.47
C GLU A 21 4.06 -9.75 -0.58
N ARG A 22 3.44 -9.17 0.45
CA ARG A 22 2.01 -8.83 0.49
C ARG A 22 1.57 -7.85 -0.60
N PHE A 23 2.51 -7.03 -1.08
CA PHE A 23 2.27 -6.04 -2.12
C PHE A 23 2.74 -6.54 -3.51
N LEU A 24 3.24 -7.77 -3.60
CA LEU A 24 3.68 -8.40 -4.85
C LEU A 24 2.57 -9.30 -5.42
N VAL A 25 2.41 -9.27 -6.74
CA VAL A 25 1.38 -10.02 -7.48
C VAL A 25 1.59 -11.55 -7.37
N GLU A 26 2.85 -12.01 -7.28
CA GLU A 26 3.20 -13.45 -7.20
C GLU A 26 3.35 -13.99 -5.77
N GLY A 27 3.38 -13.13 -4.75
CA GLY A 27 3.69 -13.51 -3.36
C GLY A 27 2.51 -13.41 -2.39
N SER A 28 1.34 -12.99 -2.86
CA SER A 28 0.14 -12.90 -2.02
C SER A 28 -0.74 -14.14 -2.24
N ASP A 29 -0.89 -14.96 -1.18
CA ASP A 29 -1.80 -16.14 -1.16
C ASP A 29 -3.25 -15.80 -1.55
N LYS A 30 -3.58 -14.51 -1.56
CA LYS A 30 -4.74 -13.93 -2.22
C LYS A 30 -4.25 -12.67 -2.91
N GLY A 31 -4.21 -12.64 -4.25
CA GLY A 31 -3.85 -11.45 -5.01
C GLY A 31 -4.58 -10.20 -4.48
N VAL A 32 -3.93 -9.46 -3.57
CA VAL A 32 -4.50 -8.23 -3.05
C VAL A 32 -4.23 -7.23 -4.16
N ASP A 33 -5.27 -6.92 -4.93
CA ASP A 33 -5.28 -5.79 -5.82
C ASP A 33 -5.06 -4.53 -4.96
N PHE A 34 -3.79 -4.17 -4.77
CA PHE A 34 -3.37 -3.14 -3.84
C PHE A 34 -3.62 -1.79 -4.48
N ASP A 35 -4.81 -1.26 -4.22
CA ASP A 35 -5.23 0.02 -4.73
C ASP A 35 -4.57 1.17 -3.95
N ILE A 36 -3.40 1.58 -4.42
CA ILE A 36 -2.63 2.71 -3.88
C ILE A 36 -3.41 4.04 -3.99
N ILE A 37 -4.30 4.15 -4.98
CA ILE A 37 -5.04 5.39 -5.25
C ILE A 37 -6.29 5.48 -4.35
N GLY A 38 -6.78 4.34 -3.87
CA GLY A 38 -7.95 4.24 -3.01
C GLY A 38 -9.26 4.42 -3.78
N SER A 39 -9.32 3.93 -5.02
CA SER A 39 -10.50 3.98 -5.90
C SER A 39 -11.55 2.89 -5.62
N LYS A 40 -11.13 1.72 -5.13
CA LYS A 40 -11.99 0.56 -4.80
C LYS A 40 -12.19 0.44 -3.29
N GLU A 41 -11.12 0.17 -2.55
CA GLU A 41 -11.13 -0.01 -1.11
C GLU A 41 -9.83 0.55 -0.52
N ILE A 42 -9.94 1.39 0.50
CA ILE A 42 -8.78 2.03 1.15
C ILE A 42 -8.36 1.17 2.34
N LYS A 43 -7.34 0.34 2.13
CA LYS A 43 -6.71 -0.45 3.21
C LYS A 43 -5.50 0.26 3.83
N MET A 44 -4.94 1.24 3.12
CA MET A 44 -3.83 2.07 3.57
C MET A 44 -3.87 3.42 2.84
N MET A 45 -3.23 4.45 3.40
CA MET A 45 -3.16 5.80 2.84
C MET A 45 -1.75 6.39 2.92
N SER A 46 -0.73 5.64 2.46
CA SER A 46 0.68 6.05 2.53
C SER A 46 0.95 7.39 1.83
N PHE A 47 0.25 7.65 0.72
CA PHE A 47 0.31 8.92 -0.01
C PHE A 47 -1.02 9.71 0.07
N GLY A 48 -1.92 9.34 0.98
CA GLY A 48 -3.33 9.78 0.92
C GLY A 48 -4.14 8.99 -0.11
N ALA A 49 -5.37 9.43 -0.38
CA ALA A 49 -6.30 8.75 -1.31
C ALA A 49 -7.24 9.75 -2.01
N GLY A 50 -7.82 9.32 -3.13
CA GLY A 50 -8.81 10.07 -3.89
C GLY A 50 -8.31 11.44 -4.37
N ARG A 51 -9.16 12.48 -4.29
CA ARG A 51 -8.82 13.84 -4.78
C ARG A 51 -7.73 14.55 -3.98
N ARG A 52 -7.30 14.01 -2.84
CA ARG A 52 -6.27 14.57 -1.97
C ARG A 52 -5.03 13.68 -1.87
N ILE A 53 -4.86 12.76 -2.81
CA ILE A 53 -3.62 11.97 -2.92
C ILE A 53 -2.43 12.90 -3.21
N CYS A 54 -1.25 12.52 -2.72
CA CYS A 54 0.00 13.21 -3.01
C CYS A 54 0.19 13.30 -4.52
N PRO A 55 0.32 14.50 -5.11
CA PRO A 55 0.47 14.65 -6.56
C PRO A 55 1.78 14.03 -7.09
N ALA A 56 2.76 13.78 -6.21
CA ALA A 56 4.04 13.18 -6.54
C ALA A 56 4.12 11.67 -6.29
N PHE A 57 3.00 10.97 -6.00
CA PHE A 57 3.05 9.53 -5.67
C PHE A 57 3.68 8.68 -6.79
N ALA A 58 3.36 8.99 -8.05
CA ALA A 58 3.90 8.26 -9.21
C ALA A 58 5.42 8.46 -9.36
N LEU A 59 5.91 9.67 -9.06
CA LEU A 59 7.34 9.96 -9.05
C LEU A 59 8.04 9.15 -7.96
N ALA A 60 7.49 9.13 -6.74
CA ALA A 60 8.06 8.33 -5.65
C ALA A 60 8.13 6.84 -6.04
N TYR A 61 7.06 6.29 -6.61
CA TYR A 61 7.01 4.89 -7.05
C TYR A 61 8.07 4.58 -8.12
N ALA A 62 8.22 5.46 -9.10
CA ALA A 62 9.25 5.33 -10.13
C ALA A 62 10.67 5.43 -9.55
N SER A 63 10.90 6.35 -8.61
CA SER A 63 12.20 6.49 -7.94
C SER A 63 12.56 5.25 -7.12
N PHE A 64 11.61 4.65 -6.40
CA PHE A 64 11.83 3.39 -5.68
C PHE A 64 12.14 2.24 -6.63
N GLY A 65 11.42 2.14 -7.75
CA GLY A 65 11.70 1.13 -8.77
C GLY A 65 13.10 1.25 -9.38
N ILE A 66 13.60 2.47 -9.58
CA ILE A 66 14.95 2.73 -10.10
C ILE A 66 16.02 2.43 -9.05
N LEU A 67 15.78 2.76 -7.77
CA LEU A 67 16.75 2.54 -6.70
C LEU A 67 16.92 1.06 -6.31
N CYS A 68 15.88 0.26 -6.53
CA CYS A 68 15.88 -1.17 -6.21
C CYS A 68 16.24 -2.08 -7.40
N LEU A 69 16.58 -1.52 -8.56
CA LEU A 69 17.20 -2.21 -9.71
C LEU A 69 18.72 -2.05 -9.68
#